data_AF-A0A817IYZ8-F1
#
_entry.id   AF-A0A817IYZ8-F1
#
_cell.length_a   1.000
_cell.length_b   1.000
_cell.length_c   1.000
_cell.angle_alpha   90.00
_cell.angle_beta   90.00
_cell.angle_gamma   90.00
#
_symmetry.space_group_name_H-M   'P 1'
#
loop_
_entity.id
_entity.type
_entity.pdbx_description
1 polymer ?
#
loop_
_entity_poly.entity_id
_entity_poly.type
_entity_poly.pdbx_seq_one_letter_code
_entity_poly.pdbx_strand_id
1 'polypeptide(L)'
;MKFQLSREQFCTMILYDWTFGLTYKDSHTRLVQAWGNQAPSDHTVLNWFHAFQQNNFSVEDAARPGRPRASVNEKIIDAVRTITENDPHLTYQQIENTLDVSATAINSIIHHYLKLRKVYARWGHIS
;
A
#
# COMPACT_ATOMS: atom_id res chain seq x y z
N MET A 1 -10.21 28.59 -15.46
CA MET A 1 -9.15 27.74 -14.87
C MET A 1 -9.55 27.47 -13.42
N LYS A 2 -9.86 26.23 -13.03
CA LYS A 2 -10.15 25.88 -11.63
C LYS A 2 -8.83 25.47 -10.97
N PHE A 3 -8.30 26.34 -10.12
CA PHE A 3 -7.16 25.97 -9.27
C PHE A 3 -7.71 25.05 -8.17
N GLN A 4 -7.22 23.82 -8.11
CA GLN A 4 -7.63 22.83 -7.11
C GLN A 4 -6.38 22.41 -6.34
N LEU A 5 -6.43 22.53 -5.02
CA LEU A 5 -5.33 22.11 -4.17
C LEU A 5 -5.35 20.60 -3.95
N SER A 6 -4.15 20.02 -3.89
CA SER A 6 -3.95 18.62 -3.50
C SER A 6 -3.99 18.46 -1.97
N ARG A 7 -4.10 17.23 -1.50
CA ARG A 7 -4.06 16.91 -0.07
C ARG A 7 -2.74 17.36 0.56
N GLU A 8 -1.64 17.18 -0.15
CA GLU A 8 -0.29 17.56 0.30
C GLU A 8 -0.20 19.06 0.53
N GLN A 9 -0.77 19.86 -0.38
CA GLN A 9 -0.78 21.32 -0.26
C GLN A 9 -1.61 21.77 0.96
N PHE A 10 -2.77 21.16 1.19
CA PHE A 10 -3.55 21.43 2.41
C PHE A 10 -2.78 21.02 3.67
N CYS A 11 -2.10 19.88 3.66
CA CYS A 11 -1.25 19.48 4.78
C CYS A 11 -0.14 20.50 5.07
N THR A 12 0.52 21.04 4.04
CA THR A 12 1.53 22.10 4.20
C THR A 12 0.93 23.36 4.82
N MET A 13 -0.28 23.75 4.43
CA MET A 13 -0.98 24.91 5.02
C MET A 13 -1.36 24.67 6.48
N ILE A 14 -1.86 23.48 6.81
CA ILE A 14 -2.19 23.09 8.20
C ILE A 14 -0.92 23.07 9.05
N LEU A 15 0.19 22.57 8.50
CA LEU A 15 1.49 22.58 9.17
C LEU A 15 1.95 24.01 9.46
N TYR A 16 1.82 24.91 8.49
CA TYR A 16 2.09 26.33 8.68
C TYR A 16 1.22 26.92 9.80
N ASP A 17 -0.09 26.71 9.78
CA ASP A 17 -0.96 27.24 10.85
C ASP A 17 -0.56 26.69 12.24
N TRP A 18 -0.20 25.40 12.32
CA TRP A 18 0.29 24.77 13.54
C TRP A 18 1.61 25.38 14.04
N THR A 19 2.58 25.65 13.14
CA THR A 19 3.85 26.28 13.55
C THR A 19 3.67 27.70 14.04
N PHE A 20 2.63 28.39 13.58
CA PHE A 20 2.24 29.72 14.07
C PHE A 20 1.37 29.69 15.33
N GLY A 21 1.14 28.51 15.91
CA GLY A 21 0.43 28.35 17.18
C GLY A 21 -1.09 28.53 17.07
N LEU A 22 -1.66 28.46 15.87
CA LEU A 22 -3.12 28.46 15.72
C LEU A 22 -3.71 27.18 16.31
N THR A 23 -4.96 27.25 16.75
CA THR A 23 -5.71 26.04 17.09
C THR A 23 -6.20 25.34 15.82
N TYR A 24 -6.50 24.04 15.90
CA TYR A 24 -7.05 23.32 14.74
C TYR A 24 -8.37 23.94 14.24
N LYS A 25 -9.18 24.51 15.13
CA LYS A 25 -10.44 25.18 14.78
C LYS A 25 -10.20 26.45 13.99
N ASP A 26 -9.20 27.24 14.38
CA ASP A 26 -8.84 28.47 13.67
C ASP A 26 -8.30 28.13 12.27
N SER A 27 -7.44 27.12 12.18
CA SER A 27 -6.92 26.61 10.91
C SER A 27 -8.05 26.12 10.01
N HIS A 28 -8.95 25.27 10.50
CA HIS A 28 -10.10 24.79 9.72
C HIS A 28 -11.00 25.95 9.26
N THR A 29 -11.32 26.90 10.13
CA THR A 29 -12.13 28.08 9.78
C THR A 29 -11.48 28.88 8.65
N ARG A 30 -10.18 29.13 8.75
CA ARG A 30 -9.39 29.84 7.73
C ARG A 30 -9.37 29.07 6.40
N LEU A 31 -9.20 27.76 6.43
CA LEU A 31 -9.20 26.92 5.24
C LEU A 31 -10.58 26.89 4.56
N VAL A 32 -11.67 26.77 5.32
CA VAL A 32 -13.04 26.83 4.79
C VAL A 32 -13.36 28.21 4.22
N GLN A 33 -12.92 29.28 4.88
CA GLN A 33 -13.13 30.65 4.37
C GLN A 33 -12.45 30.88 3.02
N ALA A 34 -11.25 30.31 2.80
CA ALA A 34 -10.49 30.50 1.57
C ALA A 34 -10.87 29.50 0.45
N TRP A 35 -11.20 28.25 0.78
CA TRP A 35 -11.42 27.17 -0.19
C TRP A 35 -12.81 26.54 -0.19
N GLY A 36 -13.69 26.92 0.74
CA GLY A 36 -15.07 26.45 0.82
C GLY A 36 -15.17 24.93 0.75
N ASN A 37 -15.91 24.42 -0.24
CA ASN A 37 -16.12 22.97 -0.42
C ASN A 37 -14.85 22.19 -0.82
N GLN A 38 -13.77 22.87 -1.23
CA GLN A 38 -12.48 22.22 -1.49
C GLN A 38 -11.63 22.08 -0.23
N ALA A 39 -11.99 22.75 0.86
CA ALA A 39 -11.24 22.68 2.11
C ALA A 39 -11.30 21.25 2.70
N PRO A 40 -10.24 20.83 3.40
CA PRO A 40 -10.24 19.57 4.13
C PRO A 40 -11.30 19.61 5.23
N SER A 41 -11.87 18.43 5.54
CA SER A 41 -12.84 18.32 6.62
C SER A 41 -12.21 18.65 7.98
N ASP A 42 -13.05 19.08 8.94
CA ASP A 42 -12.65 19.35 10.33
C ASP A 42 -11.83 18.19 10.93
N HIS A 43 -12.28 16.95 10.71
CA HIS A 43 -11.60 15.75 11.18
C HIS A 43 -10.23 15.53 10.52
N THR A 44 -10.08 15.89 9.24
CA THR A 44 -8.79 15.86 8.54
C THR A 44 -7.81 16.85 9.14
N VAL A 45 -8.25 18.08 9.42
CA VAL A 45 -7.41 19.11 10.06
C VAL A 45 -6.99 18.65 11.46
N LEU A 46 -7.92 18.15 12.27
CA LEU A 46 -7.64 17.63 13.61
C LEU A 46 -6.61 16.49 13.59
N ASN A 47 -6.75 15.53 12.67
CA ASN A 47 -5.80 14.42 12.55
C ASN A 47 -4.38 14.89 12.22
N TRP A 48 -4.23 15.89 11.35
CA TRP A 48 -2.93 16.47 11.06
C TRP A 48 -2.32 17.19 12.26
N PHE A 49 -3.13 17.95 13.00
CA PHE A 49 -2.69 18.57 14.26
C PHE A 49 -2.18 17.52 15.27
N HIS A 50 -2.89 16.40 15.43
CA HIS A 50 -2.44 15.28 16.26
C HIS A 50 -1.13 14.66 15.75
N ALA A 51 -0.99 14.48 14.44
CA ALA A 51 0.23 13.95 13.84
C ALA A 51 1.44 14.88 14.12
N PHE A 52 1.26 16.20 13.99
CA PHE A 52 2.32 17.18 14.25
C PHE A 52 2.72 17.22 15.73
N GLN A 53 1.77 17.07 16.66
CA GLN A 53 2.08 16.90 18.08
C GLN A 53 2.93 15.65 18.37
N GLN A 54 2.83 14.62 17.52
CA GLN A 54 3.63 13.40 17.60
C GLN A 54 4.93 13.48 16.76
N ASN A 55 5.32 14.68 16.31
CA ASN A 55 6.47 14.92 15.42
C ASN A 55 6.39 14.15 14.09
N ASN A 56 5.19 13.82 13.63
CA ASN A 56 4.98 13.18 12.34
C ASN A 56 4.60 14.23 11.28
N PHE A 57 5.59 14.66 10.50
CA PHE A 57 5.47 15.66 9.45
C PHE A 57 5.45 15.04 8.04
N SER A 58 5.25 13.72 7.92
CA SER A 58 5.20 13.06 6.63
C SER A 58 3.93 13.48 5.88
N VAL A 59 4.11 14.34 4.87
CA VAL A 59 3.04 14.84 4.01
C VAL A 59 2.63 13.80 2.95
N GLU A 60 3.55 12.90 2.64
CA GLU A 60 3.32 11.79 1.71
C GLU A 60 2.54 10.68 2.40
N ASP A 61 1.61 10.06 1.67
CA ASP A 61 1.03 8.80 2.13
C ASP A 61 2.16 7.78 2.24
N ALA A 62 2.46 7.33 3.46
CA ALA A 62 3.30 6.15 3.65
C ALA A 62 2.75 5.05 2.75
N ALA A 63 3.63 4.41 1.98
CA ALA A 63 3.25 3.32 1.08
C ALA A 63 2.39 2.34 1.89
N ARG A 64 1.09 2.29 1.58
CA ARG A 64 0.17 1.45 2.34
C ARG A 64 0.67 0.03 2.16
N PRO A 65 1.12 -0.66 3.22
CA PRO A 65 1.40 -2.07 3.10
C PRO A 65 0.07 -2.70 2.70
N GLY A 66 -0.03 -3.14 1.44
CA GLY A 66 -1.18 -3.92 1.00
C GLY A 66 -1.37 -5.07 2.00
N ARG A 67 -2.63 -5.40 2.33
CA ARG A 67 -2.93 -6.45 3.33
C ARG A 67 -2.11 -7.70 3.00
N PRO A 68 -1.13 -8.10 3.83
CA PRO A 68 -0.56 -9.42 3.73
C PRO A 68 -1.73 -10.38 4.01
N ARG A 69 -2.01 -11.30 3.08
CA ARG A 69 -3.02 -12.33 3.37
C ARG A 69 -2.50 -13.14 4.55
N ALA A 70 -3.24 -13.08 5.65
CA ALA A 70 -2.87 -13.62 6.96
C ALA A 70 -2.57 -15.14 6.98
N SER A 71 -2.70 -15.84 5.85
CA SER A 71 -2.40 -17.27 5.69
C SER A 71 -1.00 -17.56 5.13
N VAL A 72 -0.21 -16.55 4.74
CA VAL A 72 1.13 -16.77 4.17
C VAL A 72 2.18 -16.64 5.28
N ASN A 73 2.69 -17.77 5.75
CA ASN A 73 3.82 -17.84 6.69
C ASN A 73 5.10 -18.29 5.96
N GLU A 74 6.27 -18.11 6.58
CA GLU A 74 7.57 -18.49 6.00
C GLU A 74 7.64 -19.97 5.62
N LYS A 75 7.05 -20.85 6.44
CA LYS A 75 7.00 -22.30 6.15
C LYS A 75 6.27 -22.61 4.85
N ILE A 76 5.15 -21.96 4.59
CA ILE A 76 4.37 -22.13 3.36
C ILE A 76 5.14 -21.52 2.17
N ILE A 77 5.83 -20.40 2.36
CA ILE A 77 6.69 -19.81 1.31
C ILE A 77 7.79 -20.79 0.89
N ASP A 78 8.48 -21.39 1.86
CA ASP A 78 9.56 -22.35 1.58
C ASP A 78 9.04 -23.66 0.99
N ALA A 79 7.87 -24.12 1.42
CA ALA A 79 7.24 -25.30 0.83
C ALA A 79 6.87 -25.06 -0.66
N VAL A 80 6.27 -23.90 -0.98
CA VAL A 80 5.95 -23.53 -2.36
C VAL A 80 7.24 -23.34 -3.19
N ARG A 81 8.29 -22.75 -2.61
CA ARG A 81 9.61 -22.63 -3.26
C ARG A 81 10.15 -24.01 -3.65
N THR A 82 10.20 -24.93 -2.69
CA THR A 82 10.71 -26.29 -2.88
C THR A 82 9.94 -27.03 -3.98
N ILE A 83 8.60 -26.93 -3.98
CA ILE A 83 7.76 -27.56 -5.01
C ILE A 83 8.03 -26.95 -6.39
N THR A 84 8.14 -25.62 -6.48
CA THR A 84 8.35 -24.92 -7.76
C THR A 84 9.75 -25.14 -8.33
N GLU A 85 10.77 -25.29 -7.46
CA GLU A 85 12.15 -25.62 -7.86
C GLU A 85 12.29 -27.08 -8.31
N ASN A 86 11.57 -28.00 -7.67
CA ASN A 86 11.57 -29.42 -8.03
C ASN A 86 10.80 -29.71 -9.31
N ASP A 87 9.61 -29.12 -9.50
CA ASP A 87 8.81 -29.28 -10.71
C ASP A 87 8.12 -27.96 -11.11
N PRO A 88 8.73 -27.19 -12.03
CA PRO A 88 8.17 -25.93 -12.54
C PRO A 88 6.87 -26.09 -13.34
N HIS A 89 6.46 -27.30 -13.70
CA HIS A 89 5.28 -27.58 -14.52
C HIS A 89 4.00 -27.84 -13.71
N LEU A 90 4.11 -27.91 -12.38
CA LEU A 90 2.96 -28.12 -11.51
C LEU A 90 1.95 -26.97 -11.61
N THR A 91 0.69 -27.35 -11.72
CA THR A 91 -0.45 -26.43 -11.72
C THR A 91 -0.78 -25.98 -10.29
N TYR A 92 -1.42 -24.82 -10.15
CA TYR A 92 -1.82 -24.31 -8.83
C TYR A 92 -2.72 -25.29 -8.06
N GLN A 93 -3.57 -26.07 -8.75
CA GLN A 93 -4.41 -27.08 -8.13
C GLN A 93 -3.61 -28.24 -7.52
N GLN A 94 -2.51 -28.65 -8.15
CA GLN A 94 -1.64 -29.69 -7.62
C GLN A 94 -0.90 -29.22 -6.37
N ILE A 95 -0.47 -27.96 -6.35
CA ILE A 95 0.19 -27.34 -5.19
C ILE A 95 -0.82 -27.14 -4.06
N GLU A 96 -2.04 -26.72 -4.37
CA GLU A 96 -3.16 -26.60 -3.42
C GLU A 96 -3.48 -27.93 -2.74
N ASN A 97 -3.61 -29.01 -3.51
CA ASN A 97 -3.83 -30.36 -2.98
C ASN A 97 -2.66 -30.86 -2.10
N THR A 98 -1.44 -30.36 -2.32
CA THR A 98 -0.25 -30.78 -1.56
C THR A 98 -0.12 -30.02 -0.24
N LEU A 99 -0.42 -28.72 -0.24
CA LEU A 99 -0.16 -27.84 0.90
C LEU A 99 -1.42 -27.43 1.68
N ASP A 100 -2.61 -27.77 1.19
CA ASP A 100 -3.91 -27.30 1.70
C ASP A 100 -3.96 -25.76 1.80
N VAL A 101 -3.40 -25.10 0.78
CA VAL A 101 -3.32 -23.64 0.68
C VAL A 101 -4.06 -23.18 -0.56
N SER A 102 -4.95 -22.20 -0.40
CA SER A 102 -5.75 -21.68 -1.53
C SER A 102 -4.88 -21.30 -2.73
N ALA A 103 -5.35 -21.59 -3.94
CA ALA A 103 -4.69 -21.21 -5.19
C ALA A 103 -4.33 -19.71 -5.24
N THR A 104 -5.14 -18.85 -4.62
CA THR A 104 -4.88 -17.41 -4.60
C THR A 104 -3.73 -17.02 -3.67
N ALA A 105 -3.48 -17.75 -2.59
CA ALA A 105 -2.30 -17.56 -1.75
C ALA A 105 -1.03 -18.09 -2.43
N ILE A 106 -1.10 -19.23 -3.12
CA ILE A 106 0.00 -19.76 -3.94
C ILE A 106 0.42 -18.75 -5.03
N ASN A 107 -0.55 -18.18 -5.75
CA ASN A 107 -0.29 -17.12 -6.73
C ASN A 107 0.41 -15.91 -6.11
N SER A 108 -0.03 -15.48 -4.92
CA SER A 108 0.63 -14.39 -4.20
C SER A 108 2.07 -14.75 -3.80
N ILE A 109 2.33 -15.97 -3.34
CA ILE A 109 3.67 -16.45 -2.96
C ILE A 109 4.62 -16.43 -4.15
N ILE A 110 4.20 -17.02 -5.27
CA ILE A 110 5.02 -17.13 -6.48
C ILE A 110 5.41 -15.74 -7.01
N HIS A 111 4.46 -14.81 -7.08
CA HIS A 111 4.70 -13.50 -7.68
C HIS A 111 5.26 -12.46 -6.72
N HIS A 112 4.78 -12.37 -5.47
CA HIS A 112 5.18 -11.31 -4.55
C HIS A 112 6.37 -11.72 -3.66
N TYR A 113 6.49 -12.99 -3.29
CA TYR A 113 7.52 -13.45 -2.35
C TYR A 113 8.70 -14.11 -3.07
N LEU A 114 8.43 -15.04 -3.99
CA LEU A 114 9.47 -15.74 -4.76
C LEU A 114 9.91 -14.97 -6.01
N LYS A 115 9.12 -13.97 -6.44
CA LYS A 115 9.36 -13.16 -7.65
C LYS A 115 9.60 -13.99 -8.90
N LEU A 116 8.98 -15.17 -8.98
CA LEU A 116 9.09 -16.07 -10.12
C LEU A 116 8.19 -15.60 -11.27
N ARG A 117 8.66 -15.83 -12.49
CA ARG A 117 7.94 -15.52 -13.72
C ARG A 117 7.89 -16.77 -14.59
N LYS A 118 6.75 -17.02 -15.22
CA LYS A 118 6.60 -18.12 -16.19
C LYS A 118 7.56 -17.92 -17.36
N VAL A 119 8.48 -18.87 -17.55
CA VAL A 119 9.38 -18.92 -18.71
C VAL A 119 8.79 -19.92 -19.70
N TYR A 120 8.53 -19.48 -20.93
CA TYR A 120 8.11 -20.38 -22.00
C TYR A 120 9.34 -21.04 -22.62
N ALA A 121 9.31 -22.36 -22.82
CA ALA A 121 10.33 -23.06 -23.59
C ALA A 121 10.33 -22.53 -25.03
N ARG A 122 11.48 -22.03 -25.51
CA ARG A 122 11.71 -21.85 -26.94
C ARG A 122 12.02 -23.22 -27.52
N TRP A 123 11.18 -23.69 -28.44
CA TRP A 123 11.48 -24.87 -29.25
C TRP A 123 12.70 -24.59 -30.13
N GLY A 124 13.85 -25.10 -29.70
CA GLY A 124 15.07 -25.19 -30.52
C GLY A 124 15.15 -26.58 -31.12
N HIS A 125 15.03 -26.62 -32.44
CA HIS A 125 15.02 -27.78 -33.32
C HIS A 125 16.09 -28.83 -32.98
N ILE A 126 15.66 -30.10 -32.88
CA ILE A 126 16.54 -31.27 -32.98
C ILE A 126 16.84 -31.48 -34.47
N SER A 127 18.12 -31.45 -34.87
CA SER A 127 18.67 -32.10 -36.06
C SER A 127 20.16 -32.30 -35.86
#